data_AF-A0AA39SP45-F1
#
_entry.id   AF-A0AA39SP45-F1
#
_cell.length_a   1.000
_cell.length_b   1.000
_cell.length_c   1.000
_cell.angle_alpha   90.00
_cell.angle_beta   90.00
_cell.angle_gamma   90.00
#
_symmetry.space_group_name_H-M   'P 1'
#
loop_
_entity.id
_entity.type
_entity.pdbx_description
1 polymer ?
#
loop_
_entity_poly.entity_id
_entity_poly.type
_entity_poly.pdbx_seq_one_letter_code
_entity_poly.pdbx_strand_id
1 'polypeptide(L)'
;MLIDVHDHGIASPDEKNKVACNYCGKEVSGFYRLKCHLGHLRGDVKPCEQVPSNVKDLMITQLRENKRRKLAKEADQSCHTDIPLKRNCSASAKNTSKQADLEQIEEYVSKVKDSWAVTGCSIVIDEWEDDKRRHLINFLADSPGGTI
;
A
#
# COMPACT_ATOMS: atom_id res chain seq x y z
N MET A 1 -9.75 23.09 7.28
CA MET A 1 -9.72 22.86 8.74
C MET A 1 -9.27 21.42 8.96
N LEU A 2 -8.10 21.21 9.56
CA LEU A 2 -7.65 19.89 10.01
C LEU A 2 -8.37 19.62 11.33
N ILE A 3 -9.31 18.68 11.34
CA ILE A 3 -9.93 18.25 12.60
C ILE A 3 -8.96 17.26 13.28
N ASP A 4 -8.67 17.49 14.56
CA ASP A 4 -7.76 16.65 15.34
C ASP A 4 -8.50 15.42 15.89
N VAL A 5 -7.86 14.26 15.84
CA VAL A 5 -8.40 13.02 16.42
C VAL A 5 -8.58 13.13 17.94
N HIS A 6 -7.82 14.00 18.60
CA HIS A 6 -7.92 14.26 20.04
C HIS A 6 -9.24 14.94 20.43
N ASP A 7 -9.94 15.60 19.51
CA ASP A 7 -11.27 16.18 19.76
C ASP A 7 -12.38 15.11 19.80
N HIS A 8 -12.07 13.89 19.34
CA HIS A 8 -13.03 12.81 19.15
C HIS A 8 -12.84 11.64 20.12
N GLY A 9 -11.89 11.75 21.05
CA GLY A 9 -11.75 10.77 22.12
C GLY A 9 -10.93 11.28 23.29
N ILE A 10 -11.19 10.70 24.46
CA ILE A 10 -10.59 11.09 25.73
C ILE A 10 -9.61 9.99 26.15
N ALA A 11 -8.37 10.36 26.49
CA ALA A 11 -7.41 9.41 27.04
C ALA A 11 -7.90 8.92 28.41
N SER A 12 -7.86 7.60 28.63
CA SER A 12 -8.22 7.03 29.93
C SER A 12 -7.20 7.46 30.99
N PRO A 13 -7.66 7.90 32.17
CA PRO A 13 -6.75 8.27 33.27
C PRO A 13 -6.09 7.04 33.90
N ASP A 14 -6.77 5.89 33.89
CA ASP A 14 -6.36 4.67 34.59
C ASP A 14 -5.36 3.84 33.77
N GLU A 15 -5.51 3.84 32.44
CA GLU A 15 -4.67 3.05 31.54
C GLU A 15 -3.95 3.90 30.49
N LYS A 16 -2.61 3.88 30.57
CA LYS A 16 -1.74 4.44 29.53
C LYS A 16 -2.03 3.75 28.20
N ASN A 17 -2.28 4.54 27.15
CA ASN A 17 -2.65 4.09 25.80
C ASN A 17 -4.09 3.61 25.60
N LYS A 18 -5.01 3.76 26.55
CA LYS A 18 -6.45 3.60 26.29
C LYS A 18 -7.07 4.94 25.95
N VAL A 19 -7.98 4.91 24.98
CA VAL A 19 -8.73 6.10 24.53
C VAL A 19 -10.20 5.71 24.40
N ALA A 20 -11.08 6.46 25.05
CA ALA A 20 -12.52 6.32 24.95
C ALA A 20 -13.05 7.15 23.77
N CYS A 21 -13.94 6.58 22.97
CA CYS A 21 -14.61 7.27 21.87
C CYS A 21 -15.71 8.21 22.38
N ASN A 22 -15.71 9.47 21.93
CA ASN A 22 -16.71 10.47 22.36
C ASN A 22 -18.13 10.21 21.80
N TYR A 23 -18.27 9.35 20.79
CA TYR A 23 -19.56 9.08 20.14
C TYR A 23 -20.27 7.85 20.71
N CYS A 24 -19.56 6.75 20.92
CA CYS A 24 -20.18 5.51 21.40
C CYS A 24 -19.65 5.04 22.76
N GLY A 25 -18.73 5.78 23.38
CA GLY A 25 -18.12 5.43 24.67
C GLY A 25 -17.15 4.25 24.63
N LYS A 26 -16.95 3.61 23.46
CA LYS A 26 -16.10 2.42 23.36
C LYS A 26 -14.63 2.77 23.61
N GLU A 27 -13.98 2.00 24.47
CA GLU A 27 -12.54 2.07 24.68
C GLU A 27 -11.76 1.31 23.62
N VAL A 28 -10.73 1.95 23.09
CA VAL A 28 -9.80 1.40 22.12
C VAL A 28 -8.36 1.65 22.58
N SER A 29 -7.43 0.81 22.15
CA SER A 29 -6.01 1.03 22.47
C SER A 29 -5.40 2.06 21.50
N GLY A 30 -5.34 3.31 21.94
CA GLY A 30 -4.64 4.43 21.29
C GLY A 30 -5.45 5.19 20.24
N PHE A 31 -5.00 6.42 19.96
CA PHE A 31 -5.66 7.34 19.01
C PHE A 31 -5.67 6.83 17.56
N TYR A 32 -4.69 6.01 17.16
CA TYR A 32 -4.73 5.37 15.84
C TYR A 32 -5.92 4.42 15.70
N ARG A 33 -6.19 3.60 16.72
CA ARG A 33 -7.35 2.70 16.72
C ARG A 33 -8.66 3.46 16.82
N LEU A 34 -8.69 4.58 17.55
CA LEU A 34 -9.81 5.51 17.54
C LEU A 34 -10.06 6.05 16.13
N LYS A 35 -9.02 6.48 15.42
CA LYS A 35 -9.13 6.95 14.03
C LYS A 35 -9.74 5.88 13.11
N CYS A 36 -9.34 4.61 13.25
CA CYS A 36 -9.90 3.50 12.49
C CYS A 36 -11.38 3.24 12.85
N HIS A 37 -11.71 3.28 14.15
CA HIS A 37 -13.06 3.14 14.67
C HIS A 37 -14.02 4.20 14.09
N LEU A 38 -13.60 5.46 14.05
CA LEU A 38 -14.38 6.57 13.49
C LEU A 38 -14.45 6.51 11.95
N GLY A 39 -13.31 6.23 11.30
CA GLY A 39 -13.21 6.18 9.85
C GLY A 39 -13.81 4.93 9.19
N HIS A 40 -14.28 3.93 9.94
CA HIS A 40 -14.80 2.67 9.36
C HIS A 40 -13.85 1.99 8.35
N LEU A 41 -12.56 2.30 8.39
CA LEU A 41 -11.60 1.67 7.50
C LEU A 41 -11.26 0.32 8.11
N ARG A 42 -11.57 -0.76 7.37
CA ARG A 42 -11.45 -2.13 7.87
C ARG A 42 -10.04 -2.42 8.39
N GLY A 43 -9.99 -2.89 9.63
CA GLY A 43 -8.86 -3.36 10.43
C GLY A 43 -9.41 -4.09 11.68
N ASP A 44 -8.60 -4.35 12.70
CA ASP A 44 -9.00 -5.17 13.88
C ASP A 44 -9.92 -4.45 14.89
N VAL A 45 -10.57 -3.34 14.51
CA VAL A 45 -11.35 -2.49 15.42
C VAL A 45 -12.77 -2.34 14.91
N LYS A 46 -13.76 -2.75 15.71
CA LYS A 46 -15.20 -2.57 15.40
C LYS A 46 -15.47 -1.09 15.07
N PRO A 47 -16.18 -0.75 13.99
CA PRO A 47 -16.52 0.64 13.65
C PRO A 47 -17.49 1.30 14.63
N CYS A 48 -17.53 2.64 14.63
CA CYS A 48 -18.47 3.43 15.42
C CYS A 48 -19.78 3.65 14.68
N GLU A 49 -20.89 3.14 15.20
CA GLU A 49 -22.21 3.36 14.56
C GLU A 49 -22.78 4.77 14.81
N GLN A 50 -22.25 5.49 15.82
CA GLN A 50 -22.74 6.80 16.25
C GLN A 50 -21.93 8.00 15.72
N VAL A 51 -20.92 7.74 14.86
CA VAL A 51 -20.08 8.82 14.33
C VAL A 51 -20.80 9.57 13.19
N PRO A 52 -20.79 10.92 13.21
CA PRO A 52 -21.31 11.73 12.10
C PRO A 52 -20.55 11.49 10.78
N SER A 53 -21.25 11.55 9.65
CA SER A 53 -20.68 11.29 8.32
C SER A 53 -19.50 12.19 7.97
N ASN A 54 -19.58 13.49 8.30
CA ASN A 54 -18.49 14.43 8.06
C ASN A 54 -17.20 14.03 8.80
N VAL A 55 -17.29 13.59 10.05
CA VAL A 55 -16.14 13.11 10.82
C VAL A 55 -15.61 11.81 10.23
N LYS A 56 -16.50 10.88 9.89
CA LYS A 56 -16.14 9.62 9.23
C LYS A 56 -15.34 9.85 7.96
N ASP A 57 -15.82 10.70 7.05
CA ASP A 57 -15.18 10.96 5.76
C ASP A 57 -13.80 11.61 5.90
N LEU A 58 -13.65 12.51 6.87
CA LEU A 58 -12.36 13.11 7.21
C LEU A 58 -11.37 12.06 7.74
N MET A 59 -11.81 11.20 8.64
CA MET A 59 -10.98 10.12 9.19
C MET A 59 -10.57 9.12 8.11
N ILE A 60 -11.47 8.75 7.20
CA ILE A 60 -11.17 7.89 6.03
C ILE A 60 -10.06 8.52 5.18
N THR A 61 -10.19 9.81 4.88
CA THR A 61 -9.24 10.53 4.02
C THR A 61 -7.85 10.53 4.63
N GLN A 62 -7.72 10.87 5.92
CA GLN A 62 -6.44 10.87 6.63
C GLN A 62 -5.81 9.46 6.68
N LEU A 63 -6.61 8.41 6.92
CA LEU A 63 -6.09 7.04 6.95
C LEU A 63 -5.58 6.59 5.59
N ARG A 64 -6.28 6.93 4.50
CA ARG A 64 -5.85 6.65 3.13
C ARG A 64 -4.55 7.38 2.80
N GLU A 65 -4.43 8.65 3.19
CA GLU A 65 -3.20 9.43 3.01
C GLU A 65 -2.01 8.81 3.74
N ASN A 66 -2.18 8.41 5.00
CA ASN A 66 -1.13 7.79 5.77
C ASN A 66 -0.67 6.46 5.14
N LYS A 67 -1.60 5.65 4.62
CA LYS A 67 -1.27 4.43 3.87
C LYS A 67 -0.46 4.74 2.61
N ARG A 68 -0.85 5.76 1.84
CA ARG A 68 -0.08 6.21 0.65
C ARG A 68 1.33 6.68 1.03
N ARG A 69 1.46 7.46 2.10
CA ARG A 69 2.77 7.92 2.61
C ARG A 69 3.65 6.76 3.08
N LYS A 70 3.06 5.72 3.68
CA LYS A 70 3.79 4.51 4.08
C LYS A 70 4.31 3.74 2.86
N LEU A 71 3.46 3.52 1.85
CA LEU A 71 3.85 2.86 0.60
C LEU A 71 4.93 3.64 -0.16
N ALA A 72 4.83 4.97 -0.22
CA ALA A 72 5.83 5.82 -0.86
C ALA A 72 7.20 5.76 -0.17
N LYS A 73 7.23 5.67 1.17
CA LYS A 73 8.48 5.49 1.93
C LYS A 73 9.09 4.09 1.77
N GLU A 74 8.25 3.08 1.56
CA GLU A 74 8.71 1.70 1.35
C GLU A 74 9.31 1.51 -0.07
N ALA A 75 8.90 2.31 -1.06
CA ALA A 75 9.43 2.27 -2.42
C ALA A 75 10.82 2.93 -2.58
N ASP A 76 11.19 3.86 -1.69
CA ASP A 76 12.46 4.60 -1.75
C ASP A 76 13.60 3.88 -1.01
N GLN A 77 13.28 2.92 -0.14
CA GLN A 77 14.24 2.17 0.69
C GLN A 77 14.65 0.82 0.04
N SER A 78 14.89 0.82 -1.28
CA SER A 78 15.31 -0.35 -2.06
C SER A 78 16.51 0.00 -2.95
N CYS A 79 17.70 0.10 -2.36
CA CYS A 79 18.95 0.02 -3.13
C CYS A 79 20.14 -0.48 -2.29
N HIS A 80 20.15 -1.78 -1.99
CA HIS A 80 21.35 -2.63 -1.79
C HIS A 80 20.81 -4.05 -1.50
N THR A 81 20.99 -5.09 -2.30
CA THR A 81 22.26 -5.70 -2.74
C THR A 81 22.05 -6.69 -3.89
N ASP A 82 22.98 -6.62 -4.84
CA ASP A 82 23.55 -7.59 -5.79
C ASP A 82 22.87 -8.95 -6.12
N ILE A 83 22.33 -9.06 -7.34
CA ILE A 83 22.34 -10.29 -8.15
C ILE A 83 22.79 -9.94 -9.60
N PRO A 84 23.72 -10.70 -10.22
CA PRO A 84 24.46 -10.23 -11.38
C PRO A 84 23.73 -10.56 -12.69
N LEU A 85 23.01 -9.58 -13.22
CA LEU A 85 22.62 -9.59 -14.64
C LEU A 85 23.43 -8.52 -15.37
N LYS A 86 24.19 -8.99 -16.38
CA LYS A 86 25.12 -8.25 -17.23
C LYS A 86 24.71 -6.79 -17.44
N ARG A 87 25.44 -5.89 -16.77
CA ARG A 87 25.37 -4.45 -17.01
C ARG A 87 26.16 -4.14 -18.28
N ASN A 88 25.45 -3.75 -19.33
CA ASN A 88 25.99 -2.86 -20.33
C ASN A 88 25.52 -1.45 -19.92
N CYS A 89 26.17 -0.85 -18.93
CA CYS A 89 25.88 0.53 -18.53
C CYS A 89 26.77 1.49 -19.31
N SER A 90 26.18 2.26 -20.22
CA SER A 90 26.67 3.61 -20.51
C SER A 90 25.88 4.59 -19.63
N ALA A 91 26.58 5.15 -18.65
CA ALA A 91 26.08 6.31 -17.93
C ALA A 91 26.03 7.51 -18.88
N SER A 92 24.89 8.22 -18.93
CA SER A 92 24.79 9.69 -18.80
C SER A 92 23.48 10.24 -19.39
N ALA A 93 22.77 11.01 -18.57
CA ALA A 93 21.91 12.16 -18.88
C ALA A 93 20.77 12.03 -19.93
N LYS A 94 19.52 12.28 -19.47
CA LYS A 94 18.49 13.22 -19.99
C LYS A 94 17.06 12.72 -19.76
N ASN A 95 16.20 13.64 -19.32
CA ASN A 95 14.85 13.46 -18.78
C ASN A 95 13.78 13.34 -19.87
N THR A 96 14.14 12.77 -21.02
CA THR A 96 13.27 12.56 -22.19
C THR A 96 13.11 11.06 -22.52
N SER A 97 13.98 10.19 -21.99
CA SER A 97 14.01 8.74 -22.26
C SER A 97 12.89 7.95 -21.59
N LYS A 98 12.49 8.34 -20.37
CA LYS A 98 11.54 7.55 -19.55
C LYS A 98 10.19 7.30 -20.23
N GLN A 99 9.76 8.23 -21.09
CA GLN A 99 8.49 8.11 -21.80
C GLN A 99 8.57 7.04 -22.90
N ALA A 100 9.64 7.04 -23.69
CA ALA A 100 9.86 6.03 -24.73
C ALA A 100 10.09 4.64 -24.13
N ASP A 101 10.71 4.56 -22.95
CA ASP A 101 10.92 3.30 -22.24
C ASP A 101 9.59 2.71 -21.72
N LEU A 102 8.68 3.55 -21.22
CA LEU A 102 7.33 3.14 -20.81
C LEU A 102 6.52 2.63 -22.00
N GLU A 103 6.53 3.37 -23.12
CA GLU A 103 5.79 2.98 -24.33
C GLU A 103 6.28 1.64 -24.89
N GLN A 104 7.59 1.39 -24.90
CA GLN A 104 8.15 0.10 -25.32
C GLN A 104 7.75 -1.06 -24.39
N ILE A 105 7.71 -0.82 -23.08
CA ILE A 105 7.25 -1.83 -22.11
C ILE A 105 5.76 -2.10 -22.29
N GLU A 106 4.95 -1.06 -22.46
CA GLU A 106 3.51 -1.19 -22.71
C GLU A 106 3.22 -1.98 -23.99
N GLU A 107 3.94 -1.68 -25.08
CA GLU A 107 3.84 -2.41 -26.34
C GLU A 107 4.23 -3.89 -26.17
N TYR A 108 5.34 -4.17 -25.49
CA TYR A 108 5.77 -5.55 -25.18
C TYR A 108 4.69 -6.29 -24.39
N VAL A 109 4.18 -5.70 -23.31
CA VAL A 109 3.16 -6.30 -22.46
C VAL A 109 1.87 -6.56 -23.24
N SER A 110 1.44 -5.63 -24.10
CA SER A 110 0.28 -5.82 -24.98
C SER A 110 0.47 -7.04 -25.88
N LYS A 111 1.60 -7.10 -26.58
CA LYS A 111 1.93 -8.19 -27.51
C LYS A 111 1.95 -9.56 -26.82
N VAL A 112 2.52 -9.65 -25.62
CA VAL A 112 2.55 -10.91 -24.84
C VAL A 112 1.12 -11.31 -24.45
N LYS A 113 0.32 -10.38 -23.93
CA LYS A 113 -1.07 -10.65 -23.51
C LYS A 113 -1.98 -11.06 -24.68
N ASP A 114 -1.83 -10.43 -25.83
CA ASP A 114 -2.61 -10.76 -27.04
C ASP A 114 -2.35 -12.21 -27.51
N SER A 115 -1.13 -12.73 -27.26
CA SER A 115 -0.78 -14.11 -27.61
C SER A 115 -1.42 -15.18 -26.71
N TRP A 116 -1.87 -14.82 -25.52
CA TRP A 116 -2.36 -15.78 -24.52
C TRP A 116 -3.67 -16.45 -24.90
N ALA A 117 -4.51 -15.80 -25.72
CA ALA A 117 -5.73 -16.42 -26.22
C ALA A 117 -5.46 -17.66 -27.09
N VAL A 118 -4.29 -17.74 -27.72
CA VAL A 118 -3.88 -18.84 -28.60
C VAL A 118 -2.92 -19.80 -27.89
N THR A 119 -1.94 -19.26 -27.18
CA THR A 119 -0.83 -20.04 -26.60
C THR A 119 -1.10 -20.48 -25.16
N GLY A 120 -2.02 -19.80 -24.46
CA GLY A 120 -2.16 -19.91 -23.01
C GLY A 120 -0.98 -19.26 -22.25
N CYS A 121 -1.04 -19.33 -20.92
CA CYS A 121 0.07 -18.94 -20.05
C CYS A 121 0.09 -19.82 -18.79
N SER A 122 1.28 -19.96 -18.21
CA SER A 122 1.49 -20.58 -16.90
C SER A 122 1.65 -19.50 -15.84
N ILE A 123 0.98 -19.65 -14.70
CA ILE A 123 1.18 -18.75 -13.57
C ILE A 123 2.29 -19.32 -12.70
N VAL A 124 3.36 -18.55 -12.51
CA VAL A 124 4.46 -18.88 -11.61
C VAL A 124 4.30 -18.04 -10.34
N ILE A 125 4.39 -18.70 -9.20
CA ILE A 125 4.28 -18.09 -7.88
C ILE A 125 5.67 -18.13 -7.26
N ASP A 126 6.20 -16.96 -6.92
CA ASP A 126 7.48 -16.82 -6.25
C ASP A 126 7.25 -16.20 -4.87
N GLU A 127 7.53 -16.97 -3.81
CA GLU A 127 7.39 -16.54 -2.43
C GLU A 127 8.77 -16.31 -1.82
N TRP A 128 8.98 -15.13 -1.23
CA TRP A 128 10.16 -14.86 -0.42
C TRP A 128 9.82 -14.04 0.81
N GLU A 129 10.65 -14.14 1.84
CA GLU A 129 10.56 -13.30 3.03
C GLU A 129 11.51 -12.12 2.90
N ASP A 130 11.06 -10.92 3.29
CA ASP A 130 11.95 -9.77 3.43
C ASP A 130 12.69 -9.77 4.79
N ASP A 131 13.67 -8.88 4.96
CA ASP A 131 14.42 -8.71 6.22
C ASP A 131 13.54 -8.33 7.43
N LYS A 132 12.28 -7.94 7.17
CA LYS A 132 11.27 -7.61 8.19
C LYS A 132 10.32 -8.79 8.44
N ARG A 133 10.62 -9.98 7.93
CA ARG A 133 9.85 -11.22 8.05
C ARG A 133 8.43 -11.09 7.51
N ARG A 134 8.25 -10.30 6.44
CA ARG A 134 7.00 -10.23 5.68
C ARG A 134 7.09 -11.21 4.52
N HIS A 135 6.08 -12.06 4.38
CA HIS A 135 5.92 -12.92 3.21
C HIS A 135 5.48 -12.06 2.01
N LEU A 136 6.29 -12.07 0.96
CA LEU A 136 6.04 -11.43 -0.32
C LEU A 136 5.80 -12.54 -1.34
N ILE A 137 4.74 -12.38 -2.13
CA ILE A 137 4.37 -13.32 -3.18
C ILE A 137 4.29 -12.56 -4.48
N ASN A 138 5.12 -12.94 -5.45
CA ASN A 138 5.04 -12.50 -6.83
C ASN A 138 4.22 -13.50 -7.66
N PHE A 139 3.38 -12.94 -8.54
CA PHE A 139 2.70 -13.71 -9.57
C PHE A 139 3.27 -13.28 -10.91
N LEU A 140 3.87 -14.24 -11.62
CA LEU A 140 4.38 -14.06 -12.97
C LEU A 140 3.52 -14.87 -13.93
N ALA A 141 3.31 -14.36 -15.14
CA ALA A 141 2.65 -15.07 -16.20
C ALA A 141 3.66 -15.38 -17.31
N ASP A 142 3.93 -16.67 -17.52
CA ASP A 142 4.88 -17.16 -18.51
C ASP A 142 4.17 -17.74 -19.73
N SER A 143 4.55 -17.30 -20.93
CA SER A 143 4.09 -17.88 -22.18
C SER A 143 5.23 -17.96 -23.21
N PRO A 144 5.07 -18.70 -24.31
CA PRO A 144 6.03 -18.67 -25.41
C PRO A 144 6.28 -17.28 -25.99
N GLY A 145 5.37 -16.33 -25.78
CA GLY A 145 5.51 -14.93 -26.16
C GLY A 145 6.43 -14.12 -25.24
N GLY A 146 6.69 -14.62 -24.03
CA GLY A 146 7.51 -13.99 -23.00
C GLY A 146 6.90 -14.09 -21.61
N THR A 147 7.64 -13.62 -20.60
CA THR A 147 7.21 -13.57 -19.20
C THR A 147 6.85 -12.13 -18.83
N ILE A 148 5.74 -11.94 -18.09
CA ILE A 148 5.36 -10.67 -17.46
C ILE A 148 5.00 -10.84 -15.98
#